data_AF-A0A923PTJ6-F1
#
_entry.id   AF-A0A923PTJ6-F1
#
_cell.length_a   1.000
_cell.length_b   1.000
_cell.length_c   1.000
_cell.angle_alpha   90.00
_cell.angle_beta   90.00
_cell.angle_gamma   90.00
#
_symmetry.space_group_name_H-M   'P 1'
#
loop_
_entity.id
_entity.type
_entity.pdbx_description
1 polymer ?
#
loop_
_entity_poly.entity_id
_entity_poly.type
_entity_poly.pdbx_seq_one_letter_code
_entity_poly.pdbx_strand_id
1 'polypeptide(L)'
;MQDHFTGQLTRIQGRLLPGEQDRRDLQYDHERRLAALHRLGAAAAECGVRADSDRDLVLLAEDEVSLLEGAGGAWAVFGAAIRELRALLPLRPLEDFGFPAAPLVPVEGEAEGAGAVEIEASNPLEESNARLRRIGGGVEAWAFAAEADHSVYKFYLPREESRIGSEFVFRAGEETTLRAEAGLGSYRGLLEKLLLVHALGGMATEVVAVTPEGILVAKQALGEPLAQGDDMSLTLPAGLIEIPSRFLRANRDHPRLFFLKASGGGEPRAFLVADMHARNFVRCVDGGLRVIDLVAAPWPAAITARETLIADWLGRVRSDPDATALPGASDDEL
;
A
#
# COMPACT_ATOMS: atom_id res chain seq x y z
N MET A 1 -19.72 -12.45 7.24
CA MET A 1 -18.90 -13.66 6.99
C MET A 1 -17.71 -13.61 7.94
N GLN A 2 -17.04 -14.74 8.21
CA GLN A 2 -15.80 -14.75 9.02
C GLN A 2 -14.61 -15.13 8.15
N ASP A 3 -13.46 -14.50 8.41
CA ASP A 3 -12.20 -14.84 7.79
C ASP A 3 -11.70 -16.20 8.31
N HIS A 4 -11.23 -17.05 7.41
CA HIS A 4 -10.86 -18.43 7.74
C HIS A 4 -9.60 -18.53 8.62
N PHE A 5 -8.70 -17.55 8.54
CA PHE A 5 -7.43 -17.58 9.27
C PHE A 5 -7.50 -16.74 10.54
N THR A 6 -8.13 -15.57 10.49
CA THR A 6 -8.15 -14.64 11.64
C THR A 6 -9.41 -14.76 12.49
N GLY A 7 -10.47 -15.41 11.99
CA GLY A 7 -11.79 -15.50 12.64
C GLY A 7 -12.58 -14.18 12.68
N GLN A 8 -12.03 -13.11 12.09
CA GLN A 8 -12.64 -11.79 12.12
C GLN A 8 -13.76 -11.65 11.10
N LEU A 9 -14.65 -10.68 11.29
CA LEU A 9 -15.62 -10.36 10.25
C LEU A 9 -14.88 -9.90 8.98
N THR A 10 -15.30 -10.44 7.84
CA THR A 10 -14.73 -10.13 6.52
C THR A 10 -15.85 -9.80 5.54
N ARG A 11 -15.52 -8.90 4.61
CA ARG A 11 -16.39 -8.53 3.47
C ARG A 11 -16.00 -9.22 2.17
N ILE A 12 -14.94 -10.03 2.19
CA ILE A 12 -14.39 -10.71 1.02
C ILE A 12 -14.46 -12.22 1.23
N GLN A 13 -14.99 -12.93 0.23
CA GLN A 13 -15.03 -14.39 0.22
C GLN A 13 -14.92 -14.94 -1.20
N GLY A 14 -13.88 -15.73 -1.44
CA GLY A 14 -13.64 -16.41 -2.70
C GLY A 14 -13.59 -15.47 -3.89
N ARG A 15 -14.40 -15.75 -4.91
CA ARG A 15 -14.49 -14.95 -6.14
C ARG A 15 -15.57 -13.85 -6.08
N LEU A 16 -16.36 -13.80 -5.00
CA LEU A 16 -17.49 -12.88 -4.91
C LEU A 16 -16.99 -11.46 -4.72
N LEU A 17 -17.53 -10.54 -5.54
CA LEU A 17 -17.28 -9.12 -5.37
C LEU A 17 -18.18 -8.56 -4.27
N PRO A 18 -17.64 -7.78 -3.32
CA PRO A 18 -18.45 -7.11 -2.33
C PRO A 18 -19.41 -6.10 -2.99
N GLY A 19 -20.59 -5.94 -2.40
CA GLY A 19 -21.57 -4.95 -2.83
C GLY A 19 -21.08 -3.51 -2.63
N GLU A 20 -21.83 -2.53 -3.14
CA GLU A 20 -21.42 -1.12 -3.09
C GLU A 20 -21.19 -0.62 -1.65
N GLN A 21 -22.08 -0.96 -0.72
CA GLN A 21 -21.92 -0.57 0.68
C GLN A 21 -20.69 -1.21 1.32
N ASP A 22 -20.48 -2.51 1.11
CA ASP A 22 -19.30 -3.22 1.61
C ASP A 22 -18.00 -2.64 1.03
N ARG A 23 -18.01 -2.19 -0.22
CA ARG A 23 -16.88 -1.48 -0.82
C ARG A 23 -16.61 -0.15 -0.14
N ARG A 24 -17.64 0.69 0.07
CA ARG A 24 -17.50 1.96 0.80
C ARG A 24 -16.96 1.75 2.20
N ASP A 25 -17.44 0.73 2.89
CA ASP A 25 -16.94 0.35 4.21
C ASP A 25 -15.46 -0.08 4.17
N LEU A 26 -15.04 -0.88 3.18
CA LEU A 26 -13.64 -1.25 3.01
C LEU A 26 -12.76 -0.03 2.76
N GLN A 27 -13.21 0.92 1.93
CA GLN A 27 -12.52 2.18 1.72
C GLN A 27 -12.37 2.96 3.03
N TYR A 28 -13.46 3.10 3.78
CA TYR A 28 -13.47 3.76 5.07
C TYR A 28 -12.52 3.08 6.07
N ASP A 29 -12.45 1.75 6.05
CA ASP A 29 -11.53 0.99 6.89
C ASP A 29 -10.06 1.28 6.54
N HIS A 30 -9.71 1.44 5.26
CA HIS A 30 -8.37 1.86 4.83
C HIS A 30 -8.03 3.28 5.30
N GLU A 31 -8.98 4.21 5.18
CA GLU A 31 -8.81 5.60 5.63
C GLU A 31 -8.63 5.68 7.15
N ARG A 32 -9.40 4.90 7.92
CA ARG A 32 -9.23 4.80 9.37
C ARG A 32 -7.85 4.27 9.77
N ARG A 33 -7.32 3.27 9.04
CA ARG A 33 -5.98 2.73 9.29
C ARG A 33 -4.90 3.77 9.04
N LEU A 34 -4.98 4.51 7.94
CA LEU A 34 -4.06 5.61 7.64
C LEU A 34 -4.13 6.70 8.71
N ALA A 35 -5.33 7.06 9.17
CA ALA A 35 -5.50 8.05 10.23
C ALA A 35 -4.94 7.57 11.57
N ALA A 36 -5.12 6.29 11.92
CA ALA A 36 -4.54 5.70 13.13
C ALA A 36 -3.02 5.61 13.06
N LEU A 37 -2.45 5.22 11.91
CA LEU A 37 -1.01 5.19 11.68
C LEU A 37 -0.40 6.60 11.83
N HIS A 38 -1.06 7.63 11.29
CA HIS A 38 -0.64 9.01 11.46
C HIS A 38 -0.66 9.46 12.94
N ARG A 39 -1.69 9.10 13.71
CA ARG A 39 -1.75 9.41 15.16
C ARG A 39 -0.65 8.69 15.93
N LEU A 40 -0.37 7.43 15.58
CA LEU A 40 0.73 6.67 16.17
C LEU A 40 2.08 7.36 15.93
N GLY A 41 2.38 7.74 14.69
CA GLY A 41 3.61 8.46 14.35
C GLY A 41 3.75 9.80 15.09
N ALA A 42 2.66 10.55 15.23
CA ALA A 42 2.65 11.79 16.00
C ALA A 42 2.94 11.56 17.49
N ALA A 43 2.31 10.55 18.11
CA ALA A 43 2.53 10.22 19.52
C ALA A 43 3.96 9.68 19.78
N ALA A 44 4.50 8.89 18.85
CA ALA A 44 5.89 8.44 18.91
C ALA A 44 6.88 9.62 18.89
N ALA A 45 6.65 10.58 17.99
CA ALA A 45 7.48 11.78 17.88
C ALA A 45 7.47 12.64 19.15
N GLU A 46 6.32 12.77 19.82
CA GLU A 46 6.22 13.48 21.11
C GLU A 46 7.04 12.81 22.22
N CYS A 47 7.20 11.48 22.16
CA CYS A 47 8.03 10.72 23.09
C CYS A 47 9.53 10.74 22.73
N GLY A 48 9.94 11.47 21.69
CA GLY A 48 11.31 11.47 21.21
C GLY A 48 11.71 10.18 20.49
N VAL A 49 10.75 9.29 20.22
CA VAL A 49 10.94 8.10 19.40
C VAL A 49 10.85 8.56 17.94
N ARG A 50 12.01 8.78 17.33
CA ARG A 50 12.08 9.03 15.89
C ARG A 50 12.08 7.69 15.16
N ALA A 51 11.08 7.49 14.32
CA ALA A 51 11.18 6.52 13.24
C ALA A 51 12.29 6.99 12.30
N ASP A 52 13.38 6.24 12.19
CA ASP A 52 14.31 6.43 11.08
C ASP A 52 13.60 5.94 9.82
N SER A 53 13.00 6.91 9.16
CA SER A 53 12.42 6.95 7.82
C SER A 53 11.46 5.86 7.31
N ASP A 54 11.01 4.87 8.09
CA ASP A 54 9.73 4.16 7.80
C ASP A 54 9.02 3.40 8.93
N ARG A 55 9.56 3.33 10.15
CA ARG A 55 8.93 2.60 11.28
C ARG A 55 7.74 3.33 11.92
N ASP A 56 6.79 3.77 11.08
CA ASP A 56 5.46 4.25 11.51
C ASP A 56 4.68 3.16 12.25
N LEU A 57 5.04 1.89 12.03
CA LEU A 57 4.43 0.75 12.70
C LEU A 57 5.24 0.34 13.94
N VAL A 58 4.56 0.31 15.09
CA VAL A 58 5.14 -0.06 16.38
C VAL A 58 4.51 -1.36 16.87
N LEU A 59 5.32 -2.41 16.95
CA LEU A 59 4.91 -3.79 17.23
C LEU A 59 5.35 -4.30 18.60
N LEU A 60 5.16 -3.48 19.64
CA LEU A 60 5.51 -3.84 21.03
C LEU A 60 4.69 -5.01 21.58
N ALA A 61 5.22 -5.82 22.47
CA ALA A 61 4.42 -6.81 23.18
C ALA A 61 3.37 -6.13 24.10
N GLU A 62 2.34 -6.87 24.51
CA GLU A 62 1.23 -6.30 25.31
C GLU A 62 1.68 -5.78 26.67
N ASP A 63 2.68 -6.41 27.29
CA ASP A 63 3.32 -5.97 28.52
C ASP A 63 4.10 -4.67 28.29
N GLU A 64 4.84 -4.55 27.20
CA GLU A 64 5.54 -3.31 26.82
C GLU A 64 4.56 -2.15 26.59
N VAL A 65 3.44 -2.39 25.90
CA VAL A 65 2.37 -1.37 25.76
C VAL A 65 1.81 -0.97 27.12
N SER A 66 1.58 -1.95 28.01
CA SER A 66 1.08 -1.68 29.36
C SER A 66 2.08 -0.86 30.20
N LEU A 67 3.39 -1.05 29.99
CA LEU A 67 4.43 -0.23 30.61
C LEU A 67 4.40 1.21 30.11
N LEU A 68 4.21 1.43 28.81
CA LEU A 68 4.04 2.78 28.24
C LEU A 68 2.83 3.49 28.86
N GLU A 69 1.70 2.78 28.97
CA GLU A 69 0.47 3.30 29.59
C GLU A 69 0.67 3.62 31.09
N GLY A 70 1.40 2.77 31.81
CA GLY A 70 1.74 2.98 33.22
C GLY A 70 2.71 4.13 33.48
N ALA A 71 3.56 4.48 32.51
CA ALA A 71 4.50 5.60 32.62
C ALA A 71 3.81 6.97 32.61
N GLY A 72 2.58 7.06 32.08
CA GLY A 72 1.78 8.29 32.08
C GLY A 72 2.24 9.34 31.07
N GLY A 73 1.51 10.46 31.00
CA GLY A 73 1.84 11.59 30.12
C GLY A 73 1.85 11.19 28.62
N ALA A 74 2.86 11.67 27.88
CA ALA A 74 3.03 11.39 26.45
C ALA A 74 3.18 9.88 26.14
N TRP A 75 3.82 9.12 27.04
CA TRP A 75 3.99 7.67 26.88
C TRP A 75 2.66 6.92 26.95
N ALA A 76 1.72 7.37 27.78
CA ALA A 76 0.39 6.78 27.82
C ALA A 76 -0.43 7.08 26.56
N VAL A 77 -0.27 8.28 25.98
CA VAL A 77 -0.87 8.61 24.67
C VAL A 77 -0.30 7.72 23.57
N PHE A 78 1.02 7.47 23.60
CA PHE A 78 1.67 6.56 22.66
C PHE A 78 1.18 5.11 22.80
N GLY A 79 1.08 4.58 24.02
CA GLY A 79 0.50 3.26 24.28
C GLY A 79 -0.95 3.14 23.79
N ALA A 80 -1.78 4.16 24.05
CA ALA A 80 -3.16 4.21 23.56
C ALA A 80 -3.23 4.24 22.02
N ALA A 81 -2.35 4.99 21.36
CA ALA A 81 -2.29 5.03 19.90
C ALA A 81 -1.91 3.67 19.28
N ILE A 82 -1.03 2.90 19.95
CA ILE A 82 -0.73 1.51 19.55
C ILE A 82 -1.98 0.63 19.63
N ARG A 83 -2.76 0.73 20.72
CA ARG A 83 -4.02 -0.03 20.86
C ARG A 83 -5.07 0.36 19.84
N GLU A 84 -5.21 1.65 19.54
CA GLU A 84 -6.10 2.14 18.48
C GLU A 84 -5.72 1.55 17.12
N LEU A 85 -4.44 1.52 16.79
CA LEU A 85 -3.97 0.91 15.55
C LEU A 85 -4.27 -0.60 15.54
N ARG A 86 -4.01 -1.32 16.63
CA ARG A 86 -4.26 -2.77 16.76
C ARG A 86 -5.73 -3.15 16.61
N ALA A 87 -6.64 -2.27 17.03
CA ALA A 87 -8.07 -2.49 16.83
C ALA A 87 -8.45 -2.52 15.33
N LEU A 88 -7.66 -1.87 14.46
CA LEU A 88 -7.87 -1.81 13.01
C LEU A 88 -6.91 -2.72 12.22
N LEU A 89 -5.72 -2.98 12.77
CA LEU A 89 -4.65 -3.81 12.23
C LEU A 89 -4.23 -4.82 13.30
N PRO A 90 -4.99 -5.92 13.45
CA PRO A 90 -4.76 -6.89 14.51
C PRO A 90 -3.42 -7.61 14.31
N LEU A 91 -2.72 -7.83 15.43
CA LEU A 91 -1.52 -8.66 15.44
C LEU A 91 -1.89 -10.14 15.38
N ARG A 92 -1.36 -10.86 14.40
CA ARG A 92 -1.59 -12.30 14.20
C ARG A 92 -0.28 -13.01 13.86
N PRO A 93 0.06 -14.13 14.51
CA PRO A 93 1.24 -14.90 14.13
C PRO A 93 1.08 -15.47 12.71
N LEU A 94 2.20 -15.70 12.01
CA LEU A 94 2.19 -16.40 10.71
C LEU A 94 1.57 -17.80 10.79
N GLU A 95 1.66 -18.44 11.95
CA GLU A 95 1.09 -19.76 12.25
C GLU A 95 -0.43 -19.79 12.08
N ASP A 96 -1.14 -18.69 12.35
CA ASP A 96 -2.59 -18.60 12.11
C ASP A 96 -2.92 -18.86 10.63
N PHE A 97 -1.99 -18.49 9.72
CA PHE A 97 -2.07 -18.70 8.28
C PHE A 97 -1.48 -20.05 7.82
N GLY A 98 -0.91 -20.85 8.73
CA GLY A 98 -0.32 -22.16 8.44
C GLY A 98 1.14 -22.12 7.95
N PHE A 99 1.83 -21.00 8.14
CA PHE A 99 3.29 -20.91 7.93
C PHE A 99 4.02 -21.12 9.26
N PRO A 100 5.28 -21.59 9.25
CA PRO A 100 6.07 -21.66 10.48
C PRO A 100 6.26 -20.25 11.06
N ALA A 101 6.44 -20.17 12.37
CA ALA A 101 6.95 -18.96 12.99
C ALA A 101 8.28 -18.58 12.33
N ALA A 102 8.38 -17.33 11.86
CA ALA A 102 9.67 -16.81 11.43
C ALA A 102 10.52 -16.59 12.69
N PRO A 103 11.81 -16.95 12.71
CA PRO A 103 12.67 -16.53 13.79
C PRO A 103 12.66 -14.99 13.84
N LEU A 104 12.21 -14.44 14.96
CA LEU A 104 12.45 -13.04 15.32
C LEU A 104 13.98 -12.88 15.23
N VAL A 105 14.45 -12.01 14.34
CA VAL A 105 15.85 -11.54 14.10
C VAL A 105 16.93 -12.23 14.96
N PRO A 106 18.04 -12.76 14.39
CA PRO A 106 19.10 -13.37 15.18
C PRO A 106 19.50 -12.43 16.32
N VAL A 107 19.46 -12.94 17.56
CA VAL A 107 19.93 -12.20 18.72
C VAL A 107 21.39 -11.83 18.45
N GLU A 108 21.69 -10.53 18.39
CA GLU A 108 23.07 -10.04 18.36
C GLU A 108 23.78 -10.59 19.60
N GLY A 109 24.60 -11.63 19.42
CA GLY A 109 25.35 -12.25 20.52
C GLY A 109 25.69 -13.73 20.37
N GLU A 110 25.06 -14.50 19.49
CA GLU A 110 25.37 -15.96 19.37
C GLU A 110 26.28 -16.34 18.19
N ALA A 111 26.73 -15.37 17.38
CA ALA A 111 27.63 -15.59 16.25
C ALA A 111 29.12 -15.29 16.53
N GLU A 112 29.57 -15.29 17.79
CA GLU A 112 30.99 -15.28 18.11
C GLU A 112 31.54 -16.72 18.16
N GLY A 113 31.59 -17.38 17.01
CA GLY A 113 32.07 -18.76 16.94
C GLY A 113 32.23 -19.29 15.53
N ALA A 114 33.39 -18.97 14.91
CA ALA A 114 33.99 -19.65 13.77
C ALA A 114 33.05 -20.07 12.61
N GLY A 115 32.84 -19.14 11.69
CA GLY A 115 32.22 -19.38 10.37
C GLY A 115 30.88 -18.68 10.24
N ALA A 116 30.90 -17.35 10.10
CA ALA A 116 29.73 -16.56 9.76
C ALA A 116 29.31 -16.90 8.33
N VAL A 117 28.53 -17.98 8.19
CA VAL A 117 27.56 -18.10 7.12
C VAL A 117 26.45 -17.15 7.54
N GLU A 118 26.25 -16.07 6.78
CA GLU A 118 24.99 -15.33 6.85
C GLU A 118 23.88 -16.35 6.67
N ILE A 119 23.19 -16.71 7.76
CA ILE A 119 21.93 -17.43 7.63
C ILE A 119 21.00 -16.39 7.04
N GLU A 120 20.91 -16.34 5.70
CA GLU A 120 19.75 -15.78 5.03
C GLU A 120 18.55 -16.44 5.70
N ALA A 121 17.83 -15.69 6.54
CA ALA A 121 16.64 -16.22 7.18
C ALA A 121 15.71 -16.66 6.04
N SER A 122 15.55 -17.97 5.89
CA SER A 122 14.73 -18.54 4.83
C SER A 122 13.35 -17.91 4.89
N ASN A 123 12.89 -17.34 3.79
CA ASN A 123 11.58 -16.71 3.73
C ASN A 123 10.51 -17.75 4.13
N PRO A 124 9.79 -17.57 5.26
CA PRO A 124 8.85 -18.58 5.78
C PRO A 124 7.71 -18.90 4.80
N LEU A 125 7.47 -18.01 3.82
CA LEU A 125 6.44 -18.17 2.80
C LEU A 125 6.86 -19.05 1.62
N GLU A 126 8.12 -19.50 1.57
CA GLU A 126 8.61 -20.47 0.58
C GLU A 126 8.15 -21.89 0.90
N GLU A 127 7.86 -22.17 2.16
CA GLU A 127 7.41 -23.48 2.59
C GLU A 127 6.04 -23.83 2.03
N SER A 128 5.85 -25.11 1.74
CA SER A 128 4.56 -25.63 1.29
C SER A 128 3.51 -25.45 2.40
N ASN A 129 2.37 -24.88 2.06
CA ASN A 129 1.27 -24.66 2.99
C ASN A 129 0.02 -25.42 2.51
N ALA A 130 -0.53 -26.30 3.36
CA ALA A 130 -1.70 -27.12 3.03
C ALA A 130 -3.02 -26.32 2.96
N ARG A 131 -3.03 -25.09 3.49
CA ARG A 131 -4.21 -24.20 3.56
C ARG A 131 -4.13 -23.07 2.53
N LEU A 132 -2.94 -22.74 2.05
CA LEU A 132 -2.65 -21.64 1.13
C LEU A 132 -1.79 -22.12 -0.03
N ARG A 133 -2.35 -22.11 -1.24
CA ARG A 133 -1.62 -22.44 -2.47
C ARG A 133 -1.08 -21.18 -3.12
N ARG A 134 0.24 -21.14 -3.36
CA ARG A 134 0.88 -20.03 -4.05
C ARG A 134 0.31 -19.87 -5.47
N ILE A 135 -0.15 -18.67 -5.79
CA ILE A 135 -0.69 -18.31 -7.11
C ILE A 135 0.13 -17.21 -7.79
N GLY A 136 1.04 -16.57 -7.06
CA GLY A 136 1.92 -15.56 -7.59
C GLY A 136 2.93 -15.10 -6.56
N GLY A 137 3.90 -14.31 -7.01
CA GLY A 137 4.85 -13.65 -6.15
C GLY A 137 5.57 -12.57 -6.95
N GLY A 138 5.74 -11.42 -6.33
CA GLY A 138 6.54 -10.32 -6.87
C GLY A 138 7.65 -9.95 -5.89
N VAL A 139 8.34 -8.85 -6.21
CA VAL A 139 9.36 -8.26 -5.34
C VAL A 139 8.74 -7.82 -4.00
N GLU A 140 7.50 -7.36 -4.00
CA GLU A 140 6.84 -6.78 -2.82
C GLU A 140 6.02 -7.75 -1.99
N ALA A 141 5.31 -8.68 -2.65
CA ALA A 141 4.32 -9.50 -1.99
C ALA A 141 4.23 -10.89 -2.58
N TRP A 142 3.87 -11.84 -1.73
CA TRP A 142 3.57 -13.22 -2.10
C TRP A 142 2.07 -13.42 -2.06
N ALA A 143 1.50 -13.98 -3.14
CA ALA A 143 0.07 -14.15 -3.30
C ALA A 143 -0.31 -15.63 -3.25
N PHE A 144 -1.27 -15.94 -2.40
CA PHE A 144 -1.78 -17.29 -2.18
C PHE A 144 -3.29 -17.31 -2.34
N ALA A 145 -3.85 -18.38 -2.89
CA ALA A 145 -5.26 -18.69 -2.82
C ALA A 145 -5.51 -19.63 -1.63
N ALA A 146 -6.50 -19.32 -0.81
CA ALA A 146 -6.95 -20.23 0.24
C ALA A 146 -7.63 -21.46 -0.37
N GLU A 147 -7.31 -22.63 0.17
CA GLU A 147 -7.94 -23.88 -0.26
C GLU A 147 -9.41 -23.97 0.18
N ALA A 148 -9.78 -23.28 1.27
CA ALA A 148 -11.13 -23.33 1.84
C ALA A 148 -12.20 -22.64 0.98
N ASP A 149 -11.89 -21.47 0.41
CA ASP A 149 -12.87 -20.64 -0.30
C ASP A 149 -12.32 -19.95 -1.55
N HIS A 150 -11.03 -20.13 -1.86
CA HIS A 150 -10.30 -19.47 -2.93
C HIS A 150 -10.12 -17.96 -2.79
N SER A 151 -10.34 -17.38 -1.60
CA SER A 151 -9.93 -16.00 -1.32
C SER A 151 -8.41 -15.85 -1.52
N VAL A 152 -7.98 -14.70 -2.03
CA VAL A 152 -6.55 -14.42 -2.23
C VAL A 152 -5.99 -13.72 -1.00
N TYR A 153 -4.87 -14.20 -0.47
CA TYR A 153 -4.09 -13.57 0.59
C TYR A 153 -2.74 -13.11 0.03
N LYS A 154 -2.45 -11.82 0.16
CA LYS A 154 -1.18 -11.20 -0.18
C LYS A 154 -0.42 -10.90 1.11
N PHE A 155 0.80 -11.41 1.20
CA PHE A 155 1.73 -11.19 2.30
C PHE A 155 2.80 -10.22 1.82
N TYR A 156 2.79 -9.00 2.35
CA TYR A 156 3.77 -7.96 2.08
C TYR A 156 4.88 -8.07 3.12
N LEU A 157 6.09 -8.45 2.69
CA LEU A 157 7.19 -8.68 3.62
C LEU A 157 8.00 -7.41 3.84
N PRO A 158 8.37 -7.10 5.09
CA PRO A 158 9.41 -6.14 5.37
C PRO A 158 10.73 -6.56 4.70
N ARG A 159 11.50 -5.56 4.28
CA ARG A 159 12.78 -5.67 3.58
C ARG A 159 13.85 -4.96 4.40
N GLU A 160 15.00 -4.72 3.78
CA GLU A 160 16.09 -3.91 4.31
C GLU A 160 15.55 -2.63 4.96
N GLU A 161 16.17 -2.25 6.08
CA GLU A 161 15.80 -1.07 6.88
C GLU A 161 14.36 -1.08 7.44
N SER A 162 13.64 -2.22 7.36
CA SER A 162 12.21 -2.35 7.76
C SER A 162 11.22 -1.71 6.77
N ARG A 163 11.66 -1.45 5.54
CA ARG A 163 10.84 -0.98 4.42
C ARG A 163 9.85 -2.03 3.96
N ILE A 164 8.71 -1.62 3.41
CA ILE A 164 7.69 -2.56 2.93
C ILE A 164 7.00 -2.06 1.66
N GLY A 165 6.76 -2.97 0.72
CA GLY A 165 6.18 -2.64 -0.59
C GLY A 165 7.10 -1.77 -1.44
N SER A 166 6.52 -1.10 -2.45
CA SER A 166 7.20 -0.08 -3.24
C SER A 166 6.42 1.22 -3.30
N GLU A 167 7.17 2.30 -3.48
CA GLU A 167 6.65 3.65 -3.72
C GLU A 167 7.56 4.38 -4.70
N PHE A 168 7.07 5.49 -5.27
CA PHE A 168 7.91 6.36 -6.09
C PHE A 168 8.72 7.33 -5.27
N VAL A 169 10.01 7.42 -5.56
CA VAL A 169 10.90 8.49 -5.15
C VAL A 169 11.01 9.51 -6.28
N PHE A 170 10.75 10.78 -5.97
CA PHE A 170 10.84 11.87 -6.94
C PHE A 170 12.21 12.55 -6.89
N ARG A 171 12.75 12.84 -8.07
CA ARG A 171 13.97 13.62 -8.27
C ARG A 171 13.74 14.65 -9.36
N ALA A 172 14.54 15.72 -9.36
CA ALA A 172 14.63 16.58 -10.54
C ALA A 172 15.13 15.76 -11.74
N GLY A 173 14.51 15.94 -12.89
CA GLY A 173 14.95 15.30 -14.13
C GLY A 173 15.93 16.17 -14.92
N GLU A 174 16.68 15.53 -15.81
CA GLU A 174 17.62 16.21 -16.72
C GLU A 174 16.92 16.68 -18.00
N GLU A 175 16.12 15.81 -18.62
CA GLU A 175 15.35 16.10 -19.85
C GLU A 175 13.90 16.51 -19.56
N THR A 176 13.36 16.09 -18.41
CA THR A 176 12.01 16.39 -17.94
C THR A 176 12.08 17.06 -16.58
N THR A 177 11.03 17.77 -16.17
CA THR A 177 11.06 18.45 -14.87
C THR A 177 11.24 17.46 -13.70
N LEU A 178 10.52 16.33 -13.73
CA LEU A 178 10.56 15.30 -12.70
C LEU A 178 11.00 13.95 -13.29
N ARG A 179 11.70 13.18 -12.46
CA ARG A 179 11.92 11.74 -12.63
C ARG A 179 11.36 11.02 -11.41
N ALA A 180 10.53 10.01 -11.63
CA ALA A 180 9.99 9.14 -10.60
C ALA A 180 10.55 7.72 -10.75
N GLU A 181 11.13 7.20 -9.68
CA GLU A 181 11.70 5.85 -9.67
C GLU A 181 11.06 5.04 -8.55
N ALA A 182 10.54 3.87 -8.89
CA ALA A 182 10.08 2.92 -7.89
C ALA A 182 11.26 2.43 -7.04
N GLY A 183 11.11 2.55 -5.73
CA GLY A 183 12.07 2.09 -4.72
C GLY A 183 11.38 1.38 -3.56
N LEU A 184 12.11 1.18 -2.46
CA LEU A 184 11.58 0.60 -1.23
C LEU A 184 10.52 1.51 -0.61
N GLY A 185 9.37 0.93 -0.25
CA GLY A 185 8.22 1.65 0.30
C GLY A 185 8.15 1.72 1.82
N SER A 186 7.06 2.32 2.30
CA SER A 186 6.71 2.45 3.72
C SER A 186 5.35 1.82 4.02
N TYR A 187 5.03 1.54 5.29
CA TYR A 187 3.69 1.08 5.68
C TYR A 187 2.60 2.06 5.27
N ARG A 188 2.89 3.37 5.42
CA ARG A 188 2.00 4.41 4.95
C ARG A 188 1.81 4.33 3.44
N GLY A 189 2.90 4.25 2.66
CA GLY A 189 2.84 4.12 1.20
C GLY A 189 2.07 2.88 0.76
N LEU A 190 2.27 1.74 1.43
CA LEU A 190 1.52 0.50 1.18
C LEU A 190 0.03 0.67 1.47
N LEU A 191 -0.35 1.23 2.62
CA LEU A 191 -1.77 1.48 2.95
C LEU A 191 -2.42 2.50 2.01
N GLU A 192 -1.70 3.57 1.63
CA GLU A 192 -2.16 4.53 0.62
C GLU A 192 -2.36 3.85 -0.74
N LYS A 193 -1.44 2.95 -1.15
CA LYS A 193 -1.60 2.11 -2.33
C LYS A 193 -2.90 1.29 -2.28
N LEU A 194 -3.17 0.59 -1.18
CA LEU A 194 -4.37 -0.25 -1.06
C LEU A 194 -5.65 0.59 -1.15
N LEU A 195 -5.64 1.79 -0.56
CA LEU A 195 -6.72 2.76 -0.71
C LEU A 195 -6.89 3.22 -2.16
N LEU A 196 -5.79 3.51 -2.87
CA LEU A 196 -5.81 3.93 -4.27
C LEU A 196 -6.35 2.84 -5.20
N VAL A 197 -5.96 1.58 -5.00
CA VAL A 197 -6.55 0.44 -5.74
C VAL A 197 -8.06 0.43 -5.57
N HIS A 198 -8.55 0.65 -4.35
CA HIS A 198 -9.99 0.72 -4.09
C HIS A 198 -10.66 1.90 -4.81
N ALA A 199 -10.09 3.10 -4.67
CA ALA A 199 -10.61 4.35 -5.22
C ALA A 199 -10.68 4.33 -6.76
N LEU A 200 -9.78 3.58 -7.42
CA LEU A 200 -9.77 3.36 -8.86
C LEU A 200 -10.76 2.28 -9.33
N GLY A 201 -11.64 1.79 -8.44
CA GLY A 201 -12.57 0.71 -8.77
C GLY A 201 -11.89 -0.66 -8.94
N GLY A 202 -10.64 -0.78 -8.49
CA GLY A 202 -9.86 -2.00 -8.51
C GLY A 202 -10.43 -3.09 -7.60
N MET A 203 -9.66 -4.17 -7.46
CA MET A 203 -10.07 -5.33 -6.69
C MET A 203 -10.25 -4.94 -5.22
N ALA A 204 -11.41 -5.27 -4.68
CA ALA A 204 -11.67 -5.03 -3.27
C ALA A 204 -10.60 -5.74 -2.45
N THR A 205 -9.96 -4.99 -1.56
CA THR A 205 -8.85 -5.45 -0.73
C THR A 205 -9.16 -5.10 0.71
N GLU A 206 -8.98 -6.06 1.61
CA GLU A 206 -9.20 -5.92 3.04
C GLU A 206 -7.88 -6.22 3.75
N VAL A 207 -7.36 -5.33 4.60
CA VAL A 207 -6.21 -5.67 5.44
C VAL A 207 -6.72 -6.49 6.62
N VAL A 208 -6.25 -7.72 6.77
CA VAL A 208 -6.77 -8.68 7.74
C VAL A 208 -5.83 -8.89 8.93
N ALA A 209 -4.54 -8.62 8.78
CA ALA A 209 -3.58 -8.74 9.87
C ALA A 209 -2.28 -7.99 9.57
N VAL A 210 -1.50 -7.81 10.64
CA VAL A 210 -0.06 -7.64 10.58
C VAL A 210 0.59 -8.67 11.51
N THR A 211 1.74 -9.22 11.15
CA THR A 211 2.46 -10.18 11.99
C THR A 211 3.44 -9.48 12.94
N PRO A 212 3.91 -10.12 14.03
CA PRO A 212 4.93 -9.54 14.91
C PRO A 212 6.21 -9.14 14.18
N GLU A 213 6.53 -9.82 13.08
CA GLU A 213 7.68 -9.52 12.21
C GLU A 213 7.42 -8.35 11.26
N GLY A 214 6.20 -7.81 11.21
CA GLY A 214 5.80 -6.70 10.35
C GLY A 214 5.18 -7.10 9.01
N ILE A 215 4.88 -8.38 8.78
CA ILE A 215 4.27 -8.79 7.51
C ILE A 215 2.82 -8.30 7.48
N LEU A 216 2.49 -7.42 6.54
CA LEU A 216 1.11 -6.98 6.33
C LEU A 216 0.38 -8.02 5.46
N VAL A 217 -0.76 -8.49 5.93
CA VAL A 217 -1.58 -9.48 5.23
C VAL A 217 -2.86 -8.82 4.73
N ALA A 218 -3.04 -8.84 3.41
CA ALA A 218 -4.24 -8.34 2.77
C ALA A 218 -5.01 -9.47 2.07
N LYS A 219 -6.32 -9.43 2.14
CA LYS A 219 -7.25 -10.35 1.50
C LYS A 219 -7.92 -9.69 0.30
N GLN A 220 -8.06 -10.42 -0.80
CA GLN A 220 -8.69 -9.98 -2.05
C GLN A 220 -9.64 -11.07 -2.58
N ALA A 221 -10.65 -10.67 -3.35
CA ALA A 221 -11.43 -11.63 -4.12
C ALA A 221 -10.57 -12.20 -5.28
N LEU A 222 -10.77 -13.47 -5.60
CA LEU A 222 -10.07 -14.12 -6.70
C LEU A 222 -10.65 -13.70 -8.05
N GLY A 223 -9.78 -13.17 -8.91
CA GLY A 223 -10.05 -12.96 -10.33
C GLY A 223 -9.16 -13.85 -11.21
N GLU A 224 -9.45 -13.87 -12.50
CA GLU A 224 -8.70 -14.59 -13.50
C GLU A 224 -7.58 -13.69 -14.06
N PRO A 225 -6.31 -14.11 -13.97
CA PRO A 225 -5.19 -13.30 -14.45
C PRO A 225 -5.26 -13.14 -15.98
N LEU A 226 -4.79 -12.00 -16.47
CA LEU A 226 -4.59 -11.78 -17.89
C LEU A 226 -3.30 -12.42 -18.41
N ALA A 227 -3.22 -12.61 -19.72
CA ALA A 227 -2.00 -13.09 -20.35
C ALA A 227 -0.92 -12.00 -20.29
N GLN A 228 0.34 -12.42 -20.15
CA GLN A 228 1.45 -11.47 -20.18
C GLN A 228 1.54 -10.83 -21.58
N GLY A 229 1.62 -9.50 -21.63
CA GLY A 229 1.79 -8.74 -22.87
C GLY A 229 0.50 -8.17 -23.45
N ASP A 230 -0.66 -8.40 -22.84
CA ASP A 230 -1.90 -7.71 -23.22
C ASP A 230 -1.72 -6.19 -23.06
N ASP A 231 -2.12 -5.42 -24.09
CA ASP A 231 -2.06 -3.96 -24.06
C ASP A 231 -3.18 -3.40 -23.18
N MET A 232 -2.79 -2.70 -22.11
CA MET A 232 -3.70 -2.12 -21.13
C MET A 232 -4.03 -0.65 -21.41
N SER A 233 -3.46 -0.03 -22.45
CA SER A 233 -3.55 1.40 -22.71
C SER A 233 -5.00 1.93 -22.82
N LEU A 234 -5.91 1.12 -23.37
CA LEU A 234 -7.33 1.43 -23.54
C LEU A 234 -8.24 0.91 -22.41
N THR A 235 -7.67 0.24 -21.41
CA THR A 235 -8.43 -0.41 -20.31
C THR A 235 -8.06 0.16 -18.93
N LEU A 236 -7.46 1.35 -18.92
CA LEU A 236 -7.09 2.01 -17.67
C LEU A 236 -8.36 2.48 -16.92
N PRO A 237 -8.34 2.45 -15.57
CA PRO A 237 -9.42 3.01 -14.77
C PRO A 237 -9.80 4.45 -15.13
N ALA A 238 -11.09 4.77 -14.99
CA ALA A 238 -11.59 6.13 -15.19
C ALA A 238 -10.97 7.11 -14.18
N GLY A 239 -10.81 8.37 -14.60
CA GLY A 239 -10.27 9.45 -13.76
C GLY A 239 -8.74 9.50 -13.69
N LEU A 240 -8.05 8.61 -14.41
CA LEU A 240 -6.61 8.67 -14.61
C LEU A 240 -6.26 9.68 -15.70
N ILE A 241 -5.41 10.64 -15.36
CA ILE A 241 -5.00 11.73 -16.24
C ILE A 241 -3.61 11.41 -16.81
N GLU A 242 -3.45 11.55 -18.12
CA GLU A 242 -2.14 11.42 -18.76
C GLU A 242 -1.23 12.58 -18.33
N ILE A 243 0.01 12.24 -17.93
CA ILE A 243 0.97 13.24 -17.50
C ILE A 243 1.79 13.65 -18.74
N PRO A 244 1.83 14.95 -19.10
CA PRO A 244 2.65 15.41 -20.21
C PRO A 244 4.10 14.94 -20.08
N SER A 245 4.65 14.37 -21.15
CA SER A 245 5.98 13.76 -21.13
C SER A 245 7.09 14.74 -20.73
N ARG A 246 6.88 16.05 -20.92
CA ARG A 246 7.81 17.10 -20.48
C ARG A 246 7.87 17.28 -18.96
N PHE A 247 6.81 16.91 -18.24
CA PHE A 247 6.73 17.07 -16.78
C PHE A 247 7.34 15.89 -16.04
N LEU A 248 7.15 14.66 -16.52
CA LEU A 248 7.54 13.47 -15.78
C LEU A 248 8.05 12.34 -16.69
N ARG A 249 9.16 11.72 -16.30
CA ARG A 249 9.49 10.33 -16.65
C ARG A 249 9.33 9.43 -15.42
N ALA A 250 8.74 8.26 -15.61
CA ALA A 250 8.63 7.23 -14.58
C ALA A 250 9.17 5.89 -15.10
N ASN A 251 9.79 5.09 -14.24
CA ASN A 251 10.33 3.77 -14.60
C ASN A 251 9.31 2.62 -14.45
N ARG A 252 8.02 2.92 -14.62
CA ARG A 252 6.90 1.97 -14.51
C ARG A 252 5.87 2.22 -15.59
N ASP A 253 5.12 1.18 -15.93
CA ASP A 253 4.16 1.20 -17.02
C ASP A 253 2.97 2.13 -16.73
N HIS A 254 2.53 2.85 -17.77
CA HIS A 254 1.36 3.73 -17.73
C HIS A 254 1.33 4.71 -16.54
N PRO A 255 2.33 5.60 -16.37
CA PRO A 255 2.25 6.62 -15.33
C PRO A 255 1.06 7.56 -15.60
N ARG A 256 0.25 7.77 -14.57
CA ARG A 256 -0.95 8.61 -14.60
C ARG A 256 -1.05 9.44 -13.33
N LEU A 257 -1.65 10.61 -13.45
CA LEU A 257 -2.05 11.42 -12.32
C LEU A 257 -3.44 10.97 -11.88
N PHE A 258 -3.64 10.86 -10.57
CA PHE A 258 -4.94 10.59 -9.97
C PHE A 258 -5.21 11.53 -8.79
N PHE A 259 -6.42 12.07 -8.70
CA PHE A 259 -6.86 12.90 -7.58
C PHE A 259 -7.72 12.07 -6.62
N LEU A 260 -7.13 11.64 -5.51
CA LEU A 260 -7.84 10.93 -4.46
C LEU A 260 -8.69 11.92 -3.65
N LYS A 261 -10.01 11.72 -3.66
CA LYS A 261 -10.95 12.52 -2.86
C LYS A 261 -10.85 12.14 -1.38
N ALA A 262 -10.86 13.13 -0.49
CA ALA A 262 -10.96 12.89 0.94
C ALA A 262 -12.42 12.65 1.35
N SER A 263 -12.67 11.58 2.12
CA SER A 263 -14.02 11.28 2.64
C SER A 263 -14.62 12.38 3.53
N GLY A 264 -13.78 13.25 4.11
CA GLY A 264 -14.19 14.38 4.93
C GLY A 264 -14.50 15.68 4.17
N GLY A 265 -14.56 15.67 2.84
CA GLY A 265 -14.86 16.86 2.03
C GLY A 265 -13.70 17.86 1.88
N GLY A 266 -12.46 17.42 2.12
CA GLY A 266 -11.25 18.20 1.85
C GLY A 266 -10.84 18.20 0.37
N GLU A 267 -9.88 19.06 0.02
CA GLU A 267 -9.30 19.12 -1.31
C GLU A 267 -8.73 17.76 -1.75
N PRO A 268 -8.98 17.32 -3.00
CA PRO A 268 -8.42 16.08 -3.52
C PRO A 268 -6.88 16.12 -3.52
N ARG A 269 -6.26 15.04 -3.05
CA ARG A 269 -4.80 14.89 -3.04
C ARG A 269 -4.35 14.25 -4.35
N ALA A 270 -3.38 14.89 -5.00
CA ALA A 270 -2.76 14.37 -6.21
C ALA A 270 -1.79 13.22 -5.91
N PHE A 271 -1.85 12.17 -6.71
CA PHE A 271 -0.96 11.01 -6.67
C PHE A 271 -0.44 10.70 -8.07
N LEU A 272 0.84 10.32 -8.15
CA LEU A 272 1.33 9.54 -9.28
C LEU A 272 0.93 8.09 -9.02
N VAL A 273 0.29 7.45 -10.01
CA VAL A 273 0.00 6.02 -10.02
C VAL A 273 0.52 5.41 -11.31
N ALA A 274 1.04 4.19 -11.23
CA ALA A 274 1.59 3.48 -12.39
C ALA A 274 1.60 1.96 -12.14
N ASP A 275 2.35 1.25 -12.98
CA ASP A 275 2.50 -0.21 -12.99
C ASP A 275 1.22 -0.92 -13.43
N MET A 276 0.44 -0.27 -14.30
CA MET A 276 -0.85 -0.81 -14.79
C MET A 276 -0.66 -1.71 -16.01
N HIS A 277 0.24 -2.69 -15.92
CA HIS A 277 0.46 -3.71 -16.93
C HIS A 277 -0.48 -4.92 -16.73
N ALA A 278 -0.66 -5.77 -17.75
CA ALA A 278 -1.63 -6.88 -17.75
C ALA A 278 -1.62 -7.78 -16.50
N ARG A 279 -0.43 -8.08 -15.94
CA ARG A 279 -0.31 -8.93 -14.73
C ARG A 279 -0.89 -8.31 -13.46
N ASN A 280 -1.08 -6.99 -13.45
CA ASN A 280 -1.68 -6.27 -12.34
C ASN A 280 -3.19 -6.05 -12.55
N PHE A 281 -3.78 -6.73 -13.54
CA PHE A 281 -5.22 -6.80 -13.73
C PHE A 281 -5.72 -8.24 -13.64
N VAL A 282 -6.94 -8.37 -13.16
CA VAL A 282 -7.69 -9.63 -13.20
C VAL A 282 -9.09 -9.41 -13.74
N ARG A 283 -9.60 -10.41 -14.42
CA ARG A 283 -11.01 -10.49 -14.83
C ARG A 283 -11.83 -11.06 -13.69
N CYS A 284 -12.84 -10.31 -13.27
CA CYS A 284 -13.70 -10.71 -12.16
C CYS A 284 -14.91 -11.52 -12.66
N VAL A 285 -15.69 -12.06 -11.73
CA VAL A 285 -16.89 -12.88 -12.03
C VAL A 285 -17.97 -12.12 -12.80
N ASP A 286 -17.97 -10.79 -12.75
CA ASP A 286 -18.85 -9.92 -13.53
C ASP A 286 -18.30 -9.61 -14.94
N GLY A 287 -17.16 -10.20 -15.32
CA GLY A 287 -16.47 -9.96 -16.59
C GLY A 287 -15.60 -8.69 -16.61
N GLY A 288 -15.72 -7.82 -15.61
CA GLY A 288 -14.99 -6.56 -15.50
C GLY A 288 -13.51 -6.76 -15.15
N LEU A 289 -12.66 -5.92 -15.73
CA LEU A 289 -11.22 -5.89 -15.42
C LEU A 289 -10.95 -4.96 -14.24
N ARG A 290 -10.17 -5.43 -13.28
CA ARG A 290 -9.83 -4.68 -12.07
C ARG A 290 -8.35 -4.76 -11.76
N VAL A 291 -7.77 -3.62 -11.42
CA VAL A 291 -6.40 -3.50 -10.92
C VAL A 291 -6.29 -4.23 -9.58
N ILE A 292 -5.25 -5.03 -9.39
CA ILE A 292 -4.97 -5.76 -8.14
C ILE A 292 -3.71 -5.25 -7.43
N ASP A 293 -2.86 -4.50 -8.12
CA ASP A 293 -1.63 -3.91 -7.60
C ASP A 293 -1.23 -2.70 -8.43
N LEU A 294 -0.45 -1.79 -7.83
CA LEU A 294 0.05 -0.58 -8.46
C LEU A 294 1.32 -0.10 -7.75
N VAL A 295 2.01 0.86 -8.36
CA VAL A 295 3.01 1.67 -7.64
C VAL A 295 2.46 3.09 -7.57
N ALA A 296 2.50 3.69 -6.38
CA ALA A 296 2.03 5.05 -6.19
C ALA A 296 2.91 5.84 -5.24
N ALA A 297 2.86 7.16 -5.39
CA ALA A 297 3.30 8.09 -4.37
C ALA A 297 2.50 9.39 -4.47
N PRO A 298 2.37 10.13 -3.36
CA PRO A 298 1.83 11.48 -3.37
C PRO A 298 2.61 12.36 -4.36
N TRP A 299 1.90 13.17 -5.13
CA TRP A 299 2.55 14.11 -6.04
C TRP A 299 3.45 15.09 -5.24
N PRO A 300 4.69 15.39 -5.69
CA PRO A 300 5.68 16.08 -4.87
C PRO A 300 5.43 17.59 -4.82
N ALA A 301 4.42 18.01 -4.05
CA ALA A 301 3.95 19.40 -3.97
C ALA A 301 5.06 20.43 -3.71
N ALA A 302 6.03 20.09 -2.86
CA ALA A 302 7.16 20.98 -2.53
C ALA A 302 8.09 21.23 -3.74
N ILE A 303 8.29 20.22 -4.59
CA ILE A 303 9.10 20.35 -5.81
C ILE A 303 8.28 21.15 -6.84
N THR A 304 7.01 20.82 -7.02
CA THR A 304 6.18 21.44 -8.07
C THR A 304 5.72 22.85 -7.74
N ALA A 305 5.72 23.26 -6.47
CA ALA A 305 5.45 24.65 -6.10
C ALA A 305 6.48 25.64 -6.69
N ARG A 306 7.66 25.15 -7.10
CA ARG A 306 8.71 25.95 -7.75
C ARG A 306 8.58 25.95 -9.28
N GLU A 307 7.69 25.12 -9.82
CA GLU A 307 7.51 24.86 -11.25
C GLU A 307 6.14 25.36 -11.70
N THR A 308 6.03 26.66 -12.00
CA THR A 308 4.76 27.35 -12.28
C THR A 308 3.91 26.63 -13.33
N LEU A 309 4.54 26.10 -14.38
CA LEU A 309 3.83 25.42 -15.45
C LEU A 309 3.16 24.11 -14.98
N ILE A 310 3.82 23.36 -14.08
CA ILE A 310 3.23 22.14 -13.51
C ILE A 310 2.14 22.51 -12.52
N ALA A 311 2.37 23.53 -11.68
CA ALA A 311 1.38 23.99 -10.71
C ALA A 311 0.09 24.47 -11.39
N ASP A 312 0.21 25.27 -12.46
CA ASP A 312 -0.93 25.70 -13.27
C ASP A 312 -1.66 24.51 -13.92
N TRP A 313 -0.91 23.62 -14.57
CA TRP A 313 -1.48 22.43 -15.19
C TRP A 313 -2.26 21.58 -14.17
N LEU A 314 -1.70 21.30 -12.99
CA LEU A 314 -2.37 20.57 -11.90
C LEU A 314 -3.67 21.26 -11.45
N GLY A 315 -3.70 22.59 -11.43
CA GLY A 315 -4.90 23.36 -11.11
C GLY A 315 -5.99 23.17 -12.17
N ARG A 316 -5.61 23.22 -13.45
CA ARG A 316 -6.52 23.01 -14.58
C ARG A 316 -7.03 21.58 -14.65
N VAL A 317 -6.15 20.57 -14.61
CA VAL A 317 -6.56 19.16 -14.71
C VAL A 317 -7.36 18.64 -13.52
N ARG A 318 -7.33 19.35 -12.38
CA ARG A 318 -8.23 19.06 -11.26
C ARG A 318 -9.69 19.36 -11.61
N SER A 319 -9.93 20.40 -12.40
CA SER A 319 -11.28 20.86 -12.78
C SER A 319 -11.73 20.26 -14.12
N ASP A 320 -10.78 20.11 -15.05
CA ASP A 320 -10.98 19.59 -16.39
C ASP A 320 -9.86 18.58 -16.72
N PRO A 321 -10.09 17.26 -16.55
CA PRO A 321 -9.10 16.21 -16.80
C PRO A 321 -8.47 16.24 -18.21
N ASP A 322 -9.13 16.87 -19.18
CA ASP A 322 -8.67 16.95 -20.58
C ASP A 322 -7.84 18.23 -20.85
N ALA A 323 -7.61 19.06 -19.83
CA ALA A 323 -6.82 20.28 -19.97
C ALA A 323 -5.38 20.00 -20.43
N THR A 324 -4.96 20.73 -21.48
CA THR A 324 -3.64 20.54 -22.10
C THR A 324 -2.50 21.10 -21.25
N ALA A 325 -1.26 20.71 -21.54
CA ALA A 325 -0.08 21.11 -20.75
C ALA A 325 0.19 22.62 -20.71
N LEU A 326 -0.24 23.37 -21.73
CA LEU A 326 -0.13 24.83 -21.81
C LEU A 326 -1.52 25.45 -21.68
N PRO A 327 -1.65 26.66 -21.12
CA PRO A 327 -2.91 27.38 -21.18
C PRO A 327 -3.28 27.65 -22.65
N GLY A 328 -4.58 27.70 -22.95
CA GLY A 328 -5.04 28.24 -24.23
C GLY A 328 -4.60 29.71 -24.35
N ALA A 329 -4.28 30.16 -25.56
CA ALA A 329 -4.03 31.59 -25.80
C ALA A 329 -5.29 32.38 -25.39
N SER A 330 -5.10 33.51 -24.72
CA SER A 330 -6.23 34.43 -24.47
C SER A 330 -6.68 34.98 -25.83
N ASP A 331 -7.99 35.08 -26.07
CA ASP A 331 -8.51 35.71 -27.29
C ASP A 331 -8.04 37.18 -27.41
N ASP A 332 -7.66 37.82 -26.29
CA ASP A 332 -7.07 39.16 -26.26
C ASP A 332 -5.60 39.22 -26.75
N GLU A 333 -4.96 38.08 -27.00
CA GLU A 333 -3.59 37.95 -27.51
C GLU A 333 -3.53 37.51 -28.99
N LEU A 334 -4.68 37.39 -29.67
CA LEU A 334 -4.83 37.07 -31.10
C LEU A 334 -5.25 38.29 -31.94
#